data_AF-A0A2K8UD67-F1
#
_entry.id   AF-A0A2K8UD67-F1
#
_cell.length_a   1.000
_cell.length_b   1.000
_cell.length_c   1.000
_cell.angle_alpha   90.00
_cell.angle_beta   90.00
_cell.angle_gamma   90.00
#
_symmetry.space_group_name_H-M   'P 1'
#
loop_
_entity.id
_entity.type
_entity.pdbx_description
1 polymer ?
#
loop_
_entity_poly.entity_id
_entity_poly.type
_entity_poly.pdbx_seq_one_letter_code
_entity_poly.pdbx_strand_id
1 'polypeptide(L)'
;MPPMPIAQPPSITAHDRALPLFADRLAERRRFLRYLHAAPPRERMLFFHGDGGNGKSLLLKLLMQGYCRRLPAADWARLDASADDRACVTGYQVLRWWVSSP
;
A
#
# COMPACT_ATOMS: atom_id res chain seq x y z
N MET A 1 45.41 -4.97 -21.72
CA MET A 1 44.61 -5.04 -20.48
C MET A 1 43.19 -4.60 -20.81
N PRO A 2 42.16 -5.42 -20.56
CA PRO A 2 40.78 -4.93 -20.67
C PRO A 2 40.50 -3.95 -19.50
N PRO A 3 39.65 -2.94 -19.68
CA PRO A 3 39.31 -1.99 -18.63
C PRO A 3 38.53 -2.68 -17.51
N MET A 4 38.86 -2.38 -16.26
CA MET A 4 38.09 -2.86 -15.10
C MET A 4 36.68 -2.24 -15.12
N PRO A 5 35.62 -3.02 -14.85
CA PRO A 5 34.27 -2.47 -14.73
C PRO A 5 34.20 -1.54 -13.52
N ILE A 6 33.78 -0.29 -13.76
CA ILE A 6 33.45 0.66 -12.71
C ILE A 6 32.24 0.08 -11.97
N ALA A 7 32.42 -0.31 -10.71
CA ALA A 7 31.32 -0.75 -9.85
C ALA A 7 30.30 0.39 -9.75
N GLN A 8 29.13 0.20 -10.36
CA GLN A 8 28.04 1.16 -10.24
C GLN A 8 27.61 1.23 -8.76
N PRO A 9 27.54 2.42 -8.15
CA PRO A 9 27.06 2.54 -6.78
C PRO A 9 25.62 2.02 -6.71
N PRO A 10 25.23 1.35 -5.62
CA PRO A 10 23.89 0.79 -5.49
C PRO A 10 22.86 1.91 -5.62
N SER A 11 21.97 1.79 -6.60
CA SER A 11 20.92 2.77 -6.83
C SER A 11 20.05 2.90 -5.58
N ILE A 12 19.72 4.13 -5.19
CA ILE A 12 18.73 4.44 -4.15
C ILE A 12 17.38 3.76 -4.44
N THR A 13 17.11 3.40 -5.70
CA THR A 13 15.93 2.64 -6.15
C THR A 13 16.06 1.11 -6.02
N ALA A 14 17.10 0.60 -5.36
CA ALA A 14 17.19 -0.82 -5.01
C ALA A 14 15.92 -1.23 -4.24
N HIS A 15 15.12 -2.06 -4.90
CA HIS A 15 13.65 -2.06 -4.88
C HIS A 15 12.95 -2.10 -3.51
N ASP A 16 13.59 -2.65 -2.48
CA ASP A 16 12.92 -2.89 -1.20
C ASP A 16 13.21 -1.81 -0.14
N ARG A 17 14.31 -1.03 -0.27
CA ARG A 17 14.62 0.07 0.67
C ARG A 17 13.82 1.35 0.41
N ALA A 18 13.25 1.48 -0.79
CA ALA A 18 12.41 2.62 -1.14
C ALA A 18 10.96 2.48 -0.67
N LEU A 19 10.52 1.27 -0.29
CA LEU A 19 9.12 1.01 0.11
C LEU A 19 8.63 1.94 1.24
N PRO A 20 9.42 2.18 2.32
CA PRO A 20 9.04 3.11 3.38
C PRO A 20 8.96 4.57 2.91
N LEU A 21 9.79 4.97 1.93
CA LEU A 21 9.78 6.33 1.37
C LEU A 21 8.53 6.59 0.50
N PHE A 22 7.92 5.54 -0.05
CA PHE A 22 6.66 5.62 -0.79
C PHE A 22 5.42 5.36 0.10
N ALA A 23 5.60 5.13 1.40
CA ALA A 23 4.51 4.73 2.30
C ALA A 23 3.53 5.88 2.64
N ASP A 24 3.89 7.14 2.39
CA ASP A 24 3.06 8.30 2.75
C ASP A 24 1.88 8.56 1.79
N ARG A 25 1.63 7.64 0.85
CA ARG A 25 0.44 7.56 -0.02
C ARG A 25 -0.81 7.08 0.74
N LEU A 26 -1.08 7.70 1.88
CA LEU A 26 -2.10 7.27 2.84
C LEU A 26 -3.52 7.40 2.27
N ALA A 27 -3.78 8.50 1.55
CA ALA A 27 -5.05 8.74 0.88
C ALA A 27 -5.36 7.66 -0.17
N GLU A 28 -4.37 7.29 -0.98
CA GLU A 28 -4.51 6.23 -2.00
C GLU A 28 -4.73 4.86 -1.38
N ARG A 29 -4.00 4.55 -0.29
CA ARG A 29 -4.19 3.31 0.47
C ARG A 29 -5.58 3.24 1.08
N ARG A 30 -6.06 4.33 1.69
CA ARG A 30 -7.41 4.41 2.24
C ARG A 30 -8.48 4.28 1.14
N ARG A 31 -8.27 4.92 -0.01
CA ARG A 31 -9.17 4.80 -1.16
C ARG A 31 -9.26 3.35 -1.65
N PHE A 32 -8.13 2.65 -1.73
CA PHE A 32 -8.12 1.22 -2.03
C PHE A 32 -8.90 0.42 -0.99
N LEU A 33 -8.71 0.68 0.31
CA LEU A 33 -9.45 0.00 1.38
C LEU A 33 -10.97 0.21 1.29
N ARG A 34 -11.42 1.41 0.93
CA ARG A 34 -12.84 1.69 0.66
C ARG A 34 -13.40 0.86 -0.48
N TYR A 35 -12.64 0.67 -1.56
CA TYR A 35 -13.05 -0.22 -2.65
C TYR A 35 -13.10 -1.67 -2.21
N LEU A 36 -12.10 -2.13 -1.46
CA LEU A 36 -12.04 -3.49 -0.96
C LEU A 36 -13.23 -3.85 -0.06
N HIS A 37 -13.64 -2.91 0.80
CA HIS A 37 -14.73 -3.07 1.77
C HIS A 37 -16.09 -2.55 1.27
N ALA A 38 -16.20 -2.18 0.00
CA ALA A 38 -17.48 -1.75 -0.55
C ALA A 38 -18.54 -2.86 -0.38
N ALA A 39 -19.71 -2.47 0.15
CA ALA A 39 -20.88 -3.32 0.33
C ALA A 39 -22.07 -2.69 -0.44
N PRO A 40 -22.64 -3.37 -1.46
CA PRO A 40 -22.24 -4.69 -1.97
C PRO A 40 -20.84 -4.66 -2.63
N PRO A 41 -20.13 -5.81 -2.70
CA PRO A 41 -18.88 -5.92 -3.43
C PRO A 41 -19.06 -5.46 -4.88
N ARG A 42 -18.20 -4.54 -5.33
CA ARG A 42 -18.22 -4.07 -6.72
C ARG A 42 -16.95 -4.56 -7.42
N GLU A 43 -17.12 -5.28 -8.51
CA GLU A 43 -16.00 -5.57 -9.40
C GLU A 43 -15.56 -4.25 -10.03
N ARG A 44 -14.36 -3.77 -9.64
CA ARG A 44 -13.82 -2.48 -10.05
C ARG A 44 -12.33 -2.60 -10.30
N MET A 45 -11.90 -2.14 -11.46
CA MET A 45 -10.49 -1.97 -11.77
C MET A 45 -10.03 -0.60 -11.28
N LEU A 46 -9.00 -0.57 -10.44
CA LEU A 46 -8.39 0.66 -9.94
C LEU A 46 -7.13 0.98 -10.75
N PHE A 47 -7.11 2.13 -11.40
CA PHE A 47 -5.95 2.61 -12.15
C PHE A 47 -5.24 3.72 -11.35
N PHE A 48 -3.92 3.62 -11.26
CA PHE A 48 -3.08 4.70 -10.73
C PHE A 48 -2.40 5.41 -11.91
N HIS A 49 -2.73 6.69 -12.10
CA HIS A 49 -2.15 7.54 -13.13
C HIS A 49 -1.14 8.52 -12.52
N GLY A 50 -0.19 8.99 -13.35
CA GLY A 50 0.82 9.97 -12.96
C GLY A 50 2.12 9.73 -13.72
N ASP A 51 3.07 10.66 -13.60
CA ASP A 51 4.31 10.61 -14.38
C ASP A 51 5.20 9.42 -14.01
N GLY A 52 6.15 9.09 -14.90
CA GLY A 52 7.19 8.09 -14.66
C GLY A 52 7.97 8.37 -13.37
N GLY A 53 8.41 7.31 -12.66
CA GLY A 53 9.23 7.46 -11.45
C GLY A 53 8.47 7.74 -10.13
N ASN A 54 7.15 7.99 -10.16
CA ASN A 54 6.36 8.32 -8.96
C ASN A 54 6.02 7.14 -8.01
N GLY A 55 6.63 5.97 -8.21
CA GLY A 55 6.46 4.81 -7.33
C GLY A 55 5.11 4.08 -7.44
N LYS A 56 4.35 4.27 -8.52
CA LYS A 56 3.05 3.60 -8.73
C LYS A 56 3.15 2.07 -8.65
N SER A 57 4.17 1.48 -9.28
CA SER A 57 4.42 0.03 -9.22
C SER A 57 4.76 -0.45 -7.81
N LEU A 58 5.48 0.37 -7.02
CA LEU A 58 5.77 0.07 -5.61
C LEU A 58 4.53 0.16 -4.75
N LEU A 59 3.67 1.16 -4.98
CA LEU A 59 2.37 1.27 -4.31
C LEU A 59 1.49 0.05 -4.62
N LEU A 60 1.42 -0.37 -5.88
CA LEU A 60 0.69 -1.59 -6.26
C LEU A 60 1.26 -2.83 -5.55
N LYS A 61 2.58 -3.02 -5.53
CA LYS A 61 3.24 -4.12 -4.80
C LYS A 61 2.88 -4.09 -3.31
N LEU A 62 2.92 -2.91 -2.67
CA LEU A 62 2.53 -2.73 -1.27
C LEU A 62 1.07 -3.10 -1.02
N LEU A 63 0.15 -2.63 -1.87
CA LEU A 63 -1.28 -2.93 -1.75
C LEU A 63 -1.55 -4.43 -1.93
N MET A 64 -0.95 -5.05 -2.94
CA MET A 64 -1.07 -6.48 -3.19
C MET A 64 -0.58 -7.33 -2.01
N GLN A 65 0.58 -6.99 -1.45
CA GLN A 65 1.17 -7.74 -0.36
C GLN A 65 0.46 -7.52 0.98
N GLY A 66 -0.13 -6.33 1.18
CA GLY A 66 -0.51 -5.90 2.51
C GLY A 66 -1.95 -5.50 2.74
N TYR A 67 -2.73 -5.27 1.68
CA TYR A 67 -4.03 -4.61 1.76
C TYR A 67 -5.17 -5.46 1.21
N CYS A 68 -4.94 -6.66 0.69
CA CYS A 68 -5.96 -7.51 0.07
C CYS A 68 -6.82 -8.34 1.06
N ARG A 69 -7.05 -7.85 2.28
CA ARG A 69 -7.86 -8.57 3.29
C ARG A 69 -9.02 -7.72 3.78
N ARG A 70 -10.21 -8.33 3.86
CA ARG A 70 -11.37 -7.68 4.47
C ARG A 70 -11.33 -7.82 5.99
N LEU A 71 -11.61 -6.72 6.67
CA LEU A 71 -11.89 -6.68 8.11
C LEU A 71 -13.39 -6.96 8.36
N PRO A 72 -13.75 -7.35 9.59
CA PRO A 72 -15.14 -7.31 10.04
C PRO A 72 -15.77 -5.94 9.81
N ALA A 73 -17.06 -5.91 9.49
CA ALA A 73 -17.76 -4.67 9.12
C ALA A 73 -17.68 -3.58 10.21
N ALA A 74 -17.77 -3.97 11.49
CA ALA A 74 -17.66 -3.05 12.62
C ALA A 74 -16.26 -2.42 12.72
N ASP A 75 -15.20 -3.22 12.54
CA ASP A 75 -13.83 -2.73 12.56
C ASP A 75 -13.55 -1.79 11.39
N TRP A 76 -14.00 -2.17 10.19
CA TRP A 76 -13.88 -1.30 9.01
C TRP A 76 -14.64 0.02 9.19
N ALA A 77 -15.89 -0.03 9.66
CA ALA A 77 -16.70 1.17 9.88
C ALA A 77 -16.03 2.14 10.86
N ARG A 78 -15.44 1.62 11.95
CA ARG A 78 -14.68 2.43 12.91
C ARG A 78 -13.45 3.09 12.26
N LEU A 79 -12.70 2.36 11.44
CA LEU A 79 -11.53 2.91 10.76
C LEU A 79 -11.89 3.93 9.68
N ASP A 80 -12.95 3.69 8.91
CA ASP A 80 -13.36 4.61 7.83
C ASP A 80 -14.07 5.86 8.34
N ALA A 81 -14.58 5.86 9.58
CA ALA A 81 -15.08 7.06 10.23
C ALA A 81 -13.98 8.06 10.63
N SER A 82 -12.71 7.63 10.68
CA SER A 82 -11.58 8.51 11.00
C SER A 82 -11.44 9.64 9.98
N ALA A 83 -11.28 10.90 10.40
CA ALA A 83 -10.92 11.97 9.46
C ALA A 83 -9.47 11.86 8.97
N ASP A 84 -8.60 11.20 9.74
CA ASP A 84 -7.18 11.03 9.44
C ASP A 84 -6.90 9.73 8.67
N ASP A 85 -6.30 9.88 7.48
CA ASP A 85 -5.88 8.78 6.62
C ASP A 85 -4.77 7.94 7.26
N ARG A 86 -3.87 8.56 8.03
CA ARG A 86 -2.81 7.83 8.74
C ARG A 86 -3.44 6.89 9.75
N ALA A 87 -4.28 7.42 10.64
CA ALA A 87 -4.98 6.63 11.65
C ALA A 87 -5.76 5.46 11.06
N CYS A 88 -6.49 5.69 9.95
CA CYS A 88 -7.22 4.64 9.24
C CYS A 88 -6.28 3.53 8.74
N VAL A 89 -5.20 3.91 8.05
CA VAL A 89 -4.27 2.99 7.39
C VAL A 89 -3.41 2.23 8.39
N THR A 90 -2.93 2.86 9.47
CA THR A 90 -2.21 2.17 10.55
C THR A 90 -3.12 1.27 11.35
N GLY A 91 -4.35 1.70 11.64
CA GLY A 91 -5.36 0.87 12.30
C GLY A 91 -5.69 -0.38 11.51
N TYR A 92 -5.83 -0.27 10.18
CA TYR A 92 -5.99 -1.43 9.30
C TYR A 92 -4.81 -2.38 9.38
N GLN A 93 -3.57 -1.87 9.35
CA GLN A 93 -2.37 -2.71 9.45
C GLN A 93 -2.34 -3.50 10.74
N VAL A 94 -2.63 -2.83 11.87
CA VAL A 94 -2.71 -3.50 13.18
C VAL A 94 -3.75 -4.61 13.14
N LEU A 95 -4.99 -4.31 12.79
CA LEU A 95 -6.09 -5.27 12.81
C LEU A 95 -5.91 -6.42 11.80
N ARG A 96 -5.23 -6.19 10.68
CA ARG A 96 -4.87 -7.24 9.72
C ARG A 96 -4.08 -8.38 10.37
N TRP A 97 -3.17 -8.05 11.29
CA TRP A 97 -2.35 -9.04 11.98
C TRP A 97 -3.16 -9.82 13.02
N TRP A 98 -4.07 -9.16 13.74
CA TRP A 98 -4.91 -9.79 14.77
C TRP A 98 -5.92 -10.81 14.23
N VAL A 99 -6.41 -10.63 13.01
CA VAL A 99 -7.29 -11.61 12.35
C VAL A 99 -6.53 -12.89 11.91
N SER A 100 -5.21 -12.98 12.18
CA SER A 100 -4.36 -14.14 11.83
C SER A 100 -3.99 -15.02 13.03
N SER A 101 -4.45 -14.71 14.24
CA SER A 101 -4.29 -15.62 15.38
C SER A 101 -5.37 -16.70 15.32
N PRO A 102 -5.00 -18.00 15.26
CA PRO A 102 -5.95 -19.11 15.26
C PRO A 102 -6.77 -19.17 16.55
#